data_AF-A0A1I3LNK3-F1
#
_entry.id   AF-A0A1I3LNK3-F1
#
_cell.length_a   1.000
_cell.length_b   1.000
_cell.length_c   1.000
_cell.angle_alpha   90.00
_cell.angle_beta   90.00
_cell.angle_gamma   90.00
#
_symmetry.space_group_name_H-M   'P 1'
#
loop_
_entity.id
_entity.type
_entity.pdbx_description
1 polymer ?
#
loop_
_entity_poly.entity_id
_entity_poly.type
_entity_poly.pdbx_seq_one_letter_code
_entity_poly.pdbx_strand_id
1 'polypeptide(L)'
;MTGRAMRQDDPMRRSGAVWCEEHDRWECARNAKRTGDRCHGSAIRGRDRCRMHAGRSSTLEKVIGEGNLAAWSTEHVSADASPLDPGTVVLNQMRIAVLRSDGYGELLRIQIEMDTEPGHELAGLVGTTFAAGRDGTRVETGERARALATEERLWRDRAVSYAKAAHDMGIAERHVELEQERAQLVTTAFLAALEVGGLLPEVRSLMIERFLERLGGSTVAGEVVA
;
A
#
# COMPACT_ATOMS: atom_id res chain seq x y z
N MET A 1 15.53 15.86 30.97
CA MET A 1 15.38 15.32 29.61
C MET A 1 15.13 13.83 29.73
N THR A 2 13.90 13.38 29.51
CA THR A 2 13.53 11.98 29.60
C THR A 2 14.07 11.27 28.35
N GLY A 3 15.30 10.76 28.44
CA GLY A 3 15.85 9.85 27.44
C GLY A 3 14.96 8.63 27.36
N ARG A 4 14.02 8.64 26.42
CA ARG A 4 13.24 7.46 26.08
C ARG A 4 14.23 6.55 25.38
N ALA A 5 14.86 5.68 26.16
CA ALA A 5 15.76 4.65 25.67
C ALA A 5 15.19 4.10 24.35
N MET A 6 16.01 4.17 23.29
CA MET A 6 15.71 3.66 21.96
C MET A 6 14.90 2.36 22.12
N ARG A 7 13.66 2.35 21.62
CA ARG A 7 12.92 1.10 21.54
C ARG A 7 13.78 0.18 20.69
N GLN A 8 14.29 -0.90 21.28
CA GLN A 8 15.17 -1.85 20.60
C GLN A 8 14.53 -2.38 19.30
N ASP A 9 13.20 -2.27 19.21
CA ASP A 9 12.36 -2.70 18.10
C ASP A 9 12.03 -1.59 17.09
N ASP A 10 12.73 -0.44 17.08
CA ASP A 10 12.48 0.56 16.03
C ASP A 10 12.88 0.01 14.65
N PRO A 11 11.94 -0.13 13.70
CA PRO A 11 12.23 -0.64 12.37
C PRO A 11 13.28 0.18 11.62
N MET A 12 13.50 1.44 11.99
CA MET A 12 14.57 2.28 11.44
C MET A 12 15.98 1.69 11.59
N ARG A 13 16.23 0.84 12.58
CA ARG A 13 17.54 0.23 12.76
C ARG A 13 17.97 -0.62 11.55
N ARG A 14 17.00 -1.19 10.83
CA ARG A 14 17.21 -2.00 9.62
C ARG A 14 17.45 -1.16 8.37
N SER A 15 17.13 0.13 8.43
CA SER A 15 17.25 1.03 7.28
C SER A 15 18.69 1.37 6.92
N GLY A 16 19.64 1.11 7.81
CA GLY A 16 21.03 1.57 7.70
C GLY A 16 21.25 3.01 8.19
N ALA A 17 20.19 3.71 8.64
CA ALA A 17 20.32 4.99 9.33
C ALA A 17 21.09 4.85 10.65
N VAL A 18 21.73 5.94 11.08
CA VAL A 18 22.56 5.95 12.29
C VAL A 18 21.84 6.69 13.40
N TRP A 19 21.72 6.07 14.56
CA TRP A 19 21.18 6.74 15.74
C TRP A 19 22.18 7.76 16.27
N CYS A 20 21.72 8.99 16.52
CA CYS A 20 22.53 10.03 17.15
C CYS A 20 22.01 10.29 18.56
N GLU A 21 22.84 10.02 19.57
CA GLU A 21 22.48 10.23 20.97
C GLU A 21 22.32 11.70 21.34
N GLU A 22 23.08 12.59 20.70
CA GLU A 22 22.99 14.05 20.93
C GLU A 22 21.64 14.63 20.48
N HIS A 23 21.12 14.13 19.36
CA HIS A 23 19.89 14.65 18.76
C HIS A 23 18.65 13.77 19.00
N ASP A 24 18.81 12.64 19.69
CA ASP A 24 17.74 11.67 20.02
C ASP A 24 16.91 11.26 18.79
N ARG A 25 17.58 11.01 17.65
CA ARG A 25 16.92 10.67 16.37
C ARG A 25 17.79 9.82 15.45
N TRP A 26 17.15 9.22 14.46
CA TRP A 26 17.81 8.58 13.33
C TRP A 26 18.31 9.61 12.31
N GLU A 27 19.60 9.55 12.02
CA GLU A 27 20.31 10.44 11.12
C GLU A 27 20.84 9.71 9.89
N CYS A 28 21.14 10.51 8.87
CA CYS A 28 21.69 10.04 7.62
C CYS A 28 23.05 9.34 7.82
N ALA A 29 23.22 8.19 7.18
CA ALA A 29 24.47 7.43 7.22
C ALA A 29 25.57 7.97 6.28
N ARG A 30 25.27 8.98 5.47
CA ARG A 30 26.22 9.56 4.50
C ARG A 30 27.02 10.69 5.14
N ASN A 31 28.17 10.98 4.55
CA ASN A 31 28.97 12.15 4.93
C ASN A 31 28.51 13.41 4.20
N ALA A 32 28.59 14.55 4.87
CA ALA A 32 28.30 15.85 4.28
C ALA A 32 29.40 16.24 3.29
N LYS A 33 29.01 16.59 2.05
CA LYS A 33 29.95 16.91 0.97
C LYS A 33 30.94 18.04 1.31
N ARG A 34 30.53 19.02 2.12
CA ARG A 34 31.34 20.22 2.43
C ARG A 34 32.39 19.97 3.51
N THR A 35 32.05 19.21 4.54
CA THR A 35 32.91 19.02 5.72
C THR A 35 33.59 17.65 5.72
N GLY A 36 33.07 16.67 4.98
CA GLY A 36 33.55 15.28 5.03
C GLY A 36 33.06 14.51 6.26
N ASP A 37 32.57 15.20 7.28
CA ASP A 37 31.99 14.61 8.50
C ASP A 37 30.63 13.96 8.25
N ARG A 38 30.16 13.15 9.20
CA ARG A 38 28.85 12.51 9.14
C ARG A 38 27.72 13.54 9.01
N CYS A 39 26.74 13.23 8.16
CA CYS A 39 25.57 14.08 7.99
C CYS A 39 24.59 13.92 9.15
N HIS A 40 24.38 14.99 9.91
CA HIS A 40 23.38 15.06 10.98
C HIS A 40 21.95 15.35 10.49
N GLY A 41 21.71 15.27 9.17
CA GLY A 41 20.37 15.43 8.62
C GLY A 41 19.48 14.27 9.02
N SER A 42 18.25 14.55 9.49
CA SER A 42 17.26 13.52 9.82
C SER A 42 17.08 12.55 8.65
N ALA A 43 17.22 11.26 8.94
CA ALA A 43 16.95 10.22 7.96
C ALA A 43 15.48 10.23 7.58
N ILE A 44 15.18 9.95 6.31
CA ILE A 44 13.81 9.70 5.87
C ILE A 44 13.38 8.37 6.48
N ARG A 45 12.17 8.31 7.05
CA ARG A 45 11.69 7.10 7.72
C ARG A 45 11.69 5.92 6.73
N GLY A 46 12.31 4.79 7.10
CA GLY A 46 12.52 3.62 6.25
C GLY A 46 13.77 3.67 5.36
N ARG A 47 14.64 4.69 5.48
CA ARG A 47 15.83 4.91 4.64
C ARG A 47 17.06 5.29 5.46
N ASP A 48 18.25 5.02 4.92
CA ASP A 48 19.56 5.43 5.48
C ASP A 48 19.96 6.89 5.19
N ARG A 49 19.12 7.63 4.46
CA ARG A 49 19.49 8.93 3.89
C ARG A 49 18.49 10.03 4.19
N CYS A 50 19.00 11.25 4.32
CA CYS A 50 18.18 12.46 4.46
C CYS A 50 17.74 13.00 3.09
N ARG A 51 16.84 13.99 3.09
CA ARG A 51 16.36 14.66 1.86
C ARG A 51 17.47 15.23 0.98
N MET A 52 18.60 15.61 1.55
CA MET A 52 19.74 16.17 0.83
C MET A 52 20.65 15.11 0.21
N HIS A 53 20.65 13.89 0.77
CA HIS A 53 21.47 12.75 0.30
C HIS A 53 20.63 11.67 -0.40
N ALA A 54 19.33 11.91 -0.56
CA ALA A 54 18.40 11.09 -1.32
C ALA A 54 18.86 10.87 -2.77
N GLY A 55 19.37 11.92 -3.42
CA GLY A 55 19.64 11.92 -4.86
C GLY A 55 18.37 11.87 -5.73
N ARG A 56 17.19 11.88 -5.11
CA ARG A 56 15.86 11.82 -5.75
C ARG A 56 14.89 12.74 -5.02
N SER A 57 13.67 12.88 -5.55
CA SER A 57 12.63 13.70 -4.91
C SER A 57 12.30 13.16 -3.50
N SER A 58 12.06 14.07 -2.55
CA SER A 58 11.74 13.69 -1.17
C SER A 58 10.44 12.87 -1.06
N THR A 59 9.48 13.11 -1.94
CA THR A 59 8.23 12.35 -2.03
C THR A 59 8.50 10.90 -2.37
N LEU A 60 9.33 10.63 -3.37
CA LEU A 60 9.69 9.28 -3.77
C LEU A 60 10.40 8.53 -2.65
N GLU A 61 11.41 9.14 -2.02
CA GLU A 61 12.14 8.48 -0.94
C GLU A 61 11.26 8.18 0.28
N LYS A 62 10.23 9.00 0.55
CA LYS A 62 9.24 8.69 1.58
C LYS A 62 8.42 7.45 1.21
N VAL A 63 7.95 7.34 -0.04
CA VAL A 63 7.21 6.16 -0.49
C VAL A 63 8.07 4.89 -0.43
N ILE A 64 9.34 4.97 -0.85
CA ILE A 64 10.28 3.84 -0.73
C ILE A 64 10.49 3.49 0.74
N GLY A 65 10.63 4.52 1.59
CA GLY A 65 10.74 4.34 3.03
C GLY A 65 9.52 3.66 3.66
N GLU A 66 8.31 4.05 3.27
CA GLU A 66 7.07 3.41 3.68
C GLU A 66 7.00 1.95 3.22
N GLY A 67 7.42 1.65 1.98
CA GLY A 67 7.53 0.26 1.49
C GLY A 67 8.50 -0.58 2.31
N ASN A 68 9.68 -0.05 2.62
CA ASN A 68 10.67 -0.71 3.48
C ASN A 68 10.12 -0.97 4.89
N LEU A 69 9.44 0.02 5.49
CA LEU A 69 8.83 -0.14 6.81
C LEU A 69 7.72 -1.19 6.78
N ALA A 70 6.88 -1.19 5.74
CA ALA A 70 5.84 -2.19 5.56
C ALA A 70 6.45 -3.59 5.50
N ALA A 71 7.50 -3.77 4.68
CA ALA A 71 8.24 -5.02 4.57
C ALA A 71 8.80 -5.53 5.90
N TRP A 72 9.43 -4.64 6.69
CA TRP A 72 9.98 -5.02 8.00
C TRP A 72 8.90 -5.24 9.06
N SER A 73 7.76 -4.57 8.96
CA SER A 73 6.64 -4.70 9.91
C SER A 73 5.86 -6.00 9.74
N THR A 74 5.92 -6.62 8.55
CA THR A 74 5.27 -7.91 8.26
C THR A 74 6.10 -9.13 8.68
N GLU A 75 7.32 -8.92 9.17
CA GLU A 75 8.28 -9.98 9.49
C GLU A 75 8.07 -10.55 10.91
N HIS A 76 7.00 -11.32 11.08
CA HIS A 76 7.01 -12.55 11.89
C HIS A 76 7.36 -13.77 11.00
N VAL A 77 8.00 -13.54 9.85
CA VAL A 77 8.41 -14.58 8.92
C VAL A 77 9.73 -15.19 9.42
N SER A 78 9.88 -16.50 9.29
CA SER A 78 11.02 -17.27 9.80
C SER A 78 12.36 -16.71 9.31
N ALA A 79 13.45 -17.09 9.99
CA ALA A 79 14.82 -16.68 9.65
C ALA A 79 15.24 -17.02 8.20
N ASP A 80 14.45 -17.82 7.49
CA ASP A 80 14.67 -18.26 6.10
C ASP A 80 13.90 -17.41 5.08
N ALA A 81 13.22 -16.34 5.51
CA ALA A 81 12.49 -15.45 4.61
C ALA A 81 13.43 -14.68 3.69
N SER A 82 13.26 -14.81 2.38
CA SER A 82 13.96 -13.96 1.41
C SER A 82 13.64 -12.48 1.68
N PRO A 83 14.66 -11.59 1.69
CA PRO A 83 14.43 -10.16 1.84
C PRO A 83 13.41 -9.66 0.80
N LEU A 84 12.39 -8.94 1.26
CA LEU A 84 11.37 -8.39 0.37
C LEU A 84 11.99 -7.33 -0.54
N ASP A 85 11.93 -7.56 -1.86
CA ASP A 85 12.33 -6.57 -2.85
C ASP A 85 11.43 -5.32 -2.74
N PRO A 86 11.99 -4.10 -2.55
CA PRO A 86 11.20 -2.89 -2.44
C PRO A 86 10.29 -2.63 -3.64
N GLY A 87 10.69 -3.07 -4.84
CA GLY A 87 9.86 -2.96 -6.03
C GLY A 87 8.61 -3.82 -5.96
N THR A 88 8.75 -5.09 -5.57
CA THR A 88 7.64 -6.01 -5.31
C THR A 88 6.70 -5.47 -4.25
N VAL A 89 7.22 -4.86 -3.19
CA VAL A 89 6.40 -4.26 -2.12
C VAL A 89 5.59 -3.07 -2.66
N VAL A 90 6.23 -2.15 -3.38
CA VAL A 90 5.53 -0.99 -3.98
C VAL A 90 4.44 -1.44 -4.93
N LEU A 91 4.69 -2.45 -5.77
CA LEU A 91 3.67 -3.01 -6.67
C LEU A 91 2.50 -3.65 -5.92
N ASN A 92 2.78 -4.42 -4.87
CA ASN A 92 1.72 -5.03 -4.06
C ASN A 92 0.88 -3.97 -3.32
N GLN A 93 1.51 -2.93 -2.80
CA GLN A 93 0.79 -1.80 -2.19
C GLN A 93 -0.03 -1.02 -3.22
N MET A 94 0.50 -0.82 -4.44
CA MET A 94 -0.24 -0.23 -5.55
C MET A 94 -1.50 -1.04 -5.87
N ARG A 95 -1.38 -2.37 -6.02
CA ARG A 95 -2.52 -3.25 -6.30
C ARG A 95 -3.57 -3.21 -5.19
N ILE A 96 -3.16 -3.24 -3.92
CA ILE A 96 -4.08 -3.10 -2.77
C ILE A 96 -4.77 -1.73 -2.80
N ALA A 97 -4.03 -0.66 -3.09
CA ALA A 97 -4.59 0.69 -3.16
C ALA A 97 -5.62 0.83 -4.28
N VAL A 98 -5.37 0.24 -5.46
CA VAL A 98 -6.35 0.19 -6.56
C VAL A 98 -7.60 -0.58 -6.14
N LEU A 99 -7.45 -1.81 -5.62
CA LEU A 99 -8.57 -2.62 -5.16
C LEU A 99 -9.44 -1.89 -4.12
N ARG A 100 -8.81 -1.23 -3.14
CA ARG A 100 -9.52 -0.46 -2.12
C ARG A 100 -10.19 0.77 -2.70
N SER A 101 -9.51 1.51 -3.58
CA SER A 101 -10.08 2.64 -4.30
C SER A 101 -11.34 2.24 -5.05
N ASP A 102 -11.29 1.15 -5.81
CA ASP A 102 -12.44 0.69 -6.60
C ASP A 102 -13.59 0.23 -5.71
N GLY A 103 -13.30 -0.55 -4.66
CA GLY A 103 -14.30 -0.99 -3.68
C GLY A 103 -14.97 0.16 -2.94
N TYR A 104 -14.20 1.16 -2.47
CA TYR A 104 -14.77 2.33 -1.82
C TYR A 104 -15.49 3.25 -2.79
N GLY A 105 -15.01 3.37 -4.03
CA GLY A 105 -15.68 4.12 -5.09
C GLY A 105 -17.06 3.54 -5.42
N GLU A 106 -17.17 2.22 -5.48
CA GLU A 106 -18.46 1.55 -5.72
C GLU A 106 -19.43 1.72 -4.54
N LEU A 107 -18.95 1.55 -3.31
CA LEU A 107 -19.76 1.84 -2.12
C LEU A 107 -20.21 3.30 -2.09
N LEU A 108 -19.35 4.23 -2.51
CA LEU A 108 -19.67 5.66 -2.58
C LEU A 108 -20.74 5.92 -3.64
N ARG A 109 -20.66 5.26 -4.81
CA ARG A 109 -21.69 5.33 -5.87
C ARG A 109 -23.04 4.84 -5.35
N ILE A 110 -23.08 3.67 -4.71
CA ILE A 110 -24.30 3.11 -4.10
C ILE A 110 -24.86 4.07 -3.06
N GLN A 111 -24.01 4.65 -2.21
CA GLN A 111 -24.43 5.61 -1.20
C GLN A 111 -25.03 6.88 -1.82
N ILE A 112 -24.45 7.39 -2.91
CA ILE A 112 -25.00 8.54 -3.64
C ILE A 112 -26.39 8.21 -4.21
N GLU A 113 -26.56 7.02 -4.76
CA GLU A 113 -27.85 6.57 -5.29
C GLU A 113 -28.90 6.49 -4.17
N MET A 114 -28.54 5.98 -2.99
CA MET A 114 -29.43 5.99 -1.82
C MET A 114 -29.74 7.42 -1.33
N ASP A 115 -28.75 8.32 -1.34
CA ASP A 115 -28.91 9.70 -0.91
C ASP A 115 -29.77 10.54 -1.87
N THR A 116 -29.98 10.09 -3.11
CA THR A 116 -30.91 10.72 -4.05
C THR A 116 -32.39 10.41 -3.78
N GLU A 117 -32.68 9.51 -2.83
CA GLU A 117 -34.05 9.30 -2.36
C GLU A 117 -34.58 10.54 -1.59
N PRO A 118 -35.86 10.93 -1.78
CA PRO A 118 -36.44 12.08 -1.09
C PRO A 118 -36.28 11.98 0.43
N GLY A 119 -35.58 12.95 1.04
CA GLY A 119 -35.32 13.00 2.48
C GLY A 119 -33.92 12.60 2.92
N HIS A 120 -33.04 12.20 2.00
CA HIS A 120 -31.68 11.72 2.29
C HIS A 120 -30.53 12.53 1.67
N GLU A 121 -30.79 13.78 1.27
CA GLU A 121 -29.82 14.62 0.54
C GLU A 121 -28.42 14.63 1.20
N LEU A 122 -27.45 14.02 0.50
CA LEU A 122 -26.01 14.01 0.82
C LEU A 122 -25.63 13.38 2.17
N ALA A 123 -26.52 12.62 2.82
CA ALA A 123 -26.31 12.07 4.17
C ALA A 123 -25.05 11.18 4.29
N GLY A 124 -24.70 10.48 3.21
CA GLY A 124 -23.53 9.62 3.09
C GLY A 124 -22.25 10.31 2.60
N LEU A 125 -22.34 11.52 2.06
CA LEU A 125 -21.19 12.29 1.55
C LEU A 125 -20.68 13.32 2.55
N VAL A 126 -21.58 14.11 3.12
CA VAL A 126 -21.26 15.22 4.01
C VAL A 126 -21.87 14.98 5.38
N GLY A 127 -21.08 15.19 6.43
CA GLY A 127 -21.52 15.06 7.81
C GLY A 127 -21.26 16.34 8.58
N THR A 128 -21.96 16.51 9.69
CA THR A 128 -21.77 17.65 10.57
C THR A 128 -20.67 17.36 11.60
N THR A 129 -19.90 18.39 11.89
CA THR A 129 -18.95 18.45 13.00
C THR A 129 -19.63 19.14 14.19
N PHE A 130 -19.23 18.75 15.39
CA PHE A 130 -19.79 19.34 16.60
C PHE A 130 -18.69 19.67 17.59
N ALA A 131 -18.89 20.74 18.35
CA ALA A 131 -18.08 21.09 19.50
C ALA A 131 -18.95 21.24 20.75
N ALA A 132 -18.31 21.21 21.91
CA ALA A 132 -18.95 21.58 23.17
C ALA A 132 -19.11 23.11 23.21
N GLY A 133 -20.35 23.56 23.27
CA GLY A 133 -20.71 24.94 23.55
C GLY A 133 -20.35 25.32 24.99
N ARG A 134 -20.40 26.63 25.27
CA ARG A 134 -20.04 27.20 26.59
C ARG A 134 -20.84 26.61 27.75
N ASP A 135 -22.03 26.11 27.46
CA ASP A 135 -22.99 25.58 28.42
C ASP A 135 -22.95 24.03 28.48
N GLY A 136 -21.95 23.41 27.84
CA GLY A 136 -21.84 21.95 27.71
C GLY A 136 -22.75 21.34 26.65
N THR A 137 -23.55 22.15 25.95
CA THR A 137 -24.43 21.69 24.85
C THR A 137 -23.63 21.36 23.60
N ARG A 138 -24.08 20.37 22.83
CA ARG A 138 -23.44 20.01 21.56
C ARG A 138 -23.90 20.98 20.48
N VAL A 139 -22.98 21.80 19.98
CA VAL A 139 -23.25 22.80 18.94
C VAL A 139 -22.64 22.33 17.63
N GLU A 140 -23.41 22.40 16.55
CA GLU A 140 -22.91 22.13 15.21
C GLU A 140 -21.92 23.22 14.78
N THR A 141 -20.74 22.81 14.32
CA THR A 141 -19.61 23.72 14.02
C THR A 141 -19.23 23.78 12.55
N GLY A 142 -19.90 23.02 11.69
CA GLY A 142 -19.67 23.01 10.25
C GLY A 142 -19.67 21.60 9.67
N GLU A 143 -19.22 21.49 8.43
CA GLU A 143 -19.30 20.27 7.62
C GLU A 143 -17.96 19.53 7.53
N ARG A 144 -18.02 18.21 7.35
CA ARG A 144 -16.87 17.35 7.03
C ARG A 144 -17.26 16.28 6.02
N ALA A 145 -16.30 15.89 5.19
CA ALA A 145 -16.45 14.67 4.39
C ALA A 145 -16.67 13.47 5.32
N ARG A 146 -17.60 12.59 4.94
CA ARG A 146 -17.84 11.33 5.63
C ARG A 146 -16.69 10.35 5.40
N ALA A 147 -16.63 9.33 6.24
CA ALA A 147 -15.52 8.38 6.27
C ALA A 147 -15.31 7.71 4.90
N LEU A 148 -16.38 7.31 4.21
CA LEU A 148 -16.30 6.62 2.93
C LEU A 148 -15.66 7.48 1.83
N ALA A 149 -16.11 8.74 1.68
CA ALA A 149 -15.51 9.69 0.72
C ALA A 149 -14.04 10.02 1.06
N THR A 150 -13.71 10.05 2.35
CA THR A 150 -12.33 10.30 2.80
C THR A 150 -11.41 9.11 2.49
N GLU A 151 -11.89 7.89 2.74
CA GLU A 151 -11.15 6.66 2.45
C GLU A 151 -10.98 6.49 0.94
N GLU A 152 -12.03 6.67 0.14
CA GLU A 152 -11.98 6.59 -1.31
C GLU A 152 -10.87 7.49 -1.88
N ARG A 153 -10.88 8.78 -1.50
CA ARG A 153 -9.85 9.73 -1.91
C ARG A 153 -8.45 9.30 -1.46
N LEU A 154 -8.32 8.88 -0.20
CA LEU A 154 -7.03 8.43 0.35
C LEU A 154 -6.43 7.28 -0.47
N TRP A 155 -7.26 6.30 -0.86
CA TRP A 155 -6.80 5.14 -1.60
C TRP A 155 -6.50 5.46 -3.08
N ARG A 156 -7.24 6.38 -3.71
CA ARG A 156 -6.88 6.92 -5.02
C ARG A 156 -5.54 7.66 -5.00
N ASP A 157 -5.35 8.56 -4.02
CA ASP A 157 -4.10 9.33 -3.87
C ASP A 157 -2.90 8.39 -3.66
N ARG A 158 -3.08 7.32 -2.88
CA ARG A 158 -2.07 6.28 -2.66
C ARG A 158 -1.78 5.48 -3.92
N ALA A 159 -2.80 5.10 -4.70
CA ALA A 159 -2.61 4.37 -5.95
C ALA A 159 -1.73 5.17 -6.93
N VAL A 160 -2.02 6.47 -7.10
CA VAL A 160 -1.20 7.36 -7.94
C VAL A 160 0.23 7.50 -7.39
N SER A 161 0.37 7.63 -6.08
CA SER A 161 1.68 7.77 -5.44
C SER A 161 2.56 6.52 -5.61
N TYR A 162 1.98 5.32 -5.46
CA TYR A 162 2.70 4.06 -5.68
C TYR A 162 2.99 3.82 -7.17
N ALA A 163 2.08 4.18 -8.07
CA ALA A 163 2.32 4.11 -9.51
C ALA A 163 3.50 5.01 -9.92
N LYS A 164 3.56 6.25 -9.41
CA LYS A 164 4.70 7.13 -9.59
C LYS A 164 5.98 6.53 -9.02
N ALA A 165 5.92 5.95 -7.82
CA ALA A 165 7.09 5.32 -7.23
C ALA A 165 7.60 4.14 -8.07
N ALA A 166 6.70 3.30 -8.58
CA ALA A 166 7.05 2.19 -9.45
C ALA A 166 7.69 2.66 -10.76
N HIS A 167 7.15 3.73 -11.37
CA HIS A 167 7.75 4.38 -12.53
C HIS A 167 9.16 4.92 -12.23
N ASP A 168 9.32 5.69 -11.15
CA ASP A 168 10.61 6.28 -10.77
C ASP A 168 11.65 5.23 -10.31
N MET A 169 11.19 4.01 -9.97
CA MET A 169 12.03 2.85 -9.68
C MET A 169 12.40 2.04 -10.93
N GLY A 170 11.90 2.40 -12.11
CA GLY A 170 12.13 1.66 -13.36
C GLY A 170 11.50 0.27 -13.35
N ILE A 171 10.36 0.10 -12.68
CA ILE A 171 9.70 -1.21 -12.53
C ILE A 171 8.82 -1.54 -13.74
N ALA A 172 8.47 -0.56 -14.58
CA ALA A 172 7.67 -0.77 -15.79
C ALA A 172 8.26 -1.85 -16.72
N GLU A 173 9.58 -1.98 -16.77
CA GLU A 173 10.29 -2.99 -17.57
C GLU A 173 10.33 -4.38 -16.88
N ARG A 174 10.24 -4.44 -15.55
CA ARG A 174 10.18 -5.69 -14.74
C ARG A 174 8.75 -6.23 -14.54
N HIS A 175 7.75 -5.49 -15.00
CA HIS A 175 6.33 -5.81 -14.78
C HIS A 175 5.93 -7.13 -15.44
N VAL A 176 6.54 -7.47 -16.58
CA VAL A 176 6.27 -8.73 -17.29
C VAL A 176 6.70 -9.94 -16.47
N GLU A 177 7.90 -9.90 -15.87
CA GLU A 177 8.43 -11.01 -15.05
C GLU A 177 7.60 -11.21 -13.78
N LEU A 178 7.18 -10.12 -13.12
CA LEU A 178 6.39 -10.17 -11.88
C LEU A 178 4.93 -10.55 -12.10
N GLU A 179 4.32 -10.17 -13.23
CA GLU A 179 2.98 -10.66 -13.60
C GLU A 179 3.03 -12.12 -14.05
N GLN A 180 4.12 -12.58 -14.70
CA GLN A 180 4.33 -13.99 -15.03
C GLN A 180 4.47 -14.85 -13.77
N GLU A 181 5.32 -14.48 -12.81
CA GLU A 181 5.47 -15.18 -11.53
C GLU A 181 4.14 -15.28 -10.76
N ARG A 182 3.33 -14.20 -10.80
CA ARG A 182 2.03 -14.15 -10.14
C ARG A 182 0.98 -15.00 -10.85
N ALA A 183 0.93 -14.95 -12.18
CA ALA A 183 0.06 -15.81 -12.98
C ALA A 183 0.36 -17.28 -12.70
N GLN A 184 1.65 -17.61 -12.57
CA GLN A 184 2.11 -18.95 -12.22
C GLN A 184 1.67 -19.35 -10.81
N LEU A 185 1.85 -18.47 -9.81
CA LEU A 185 1.42 -18.73 -8.42
C LEU A 185 -0.11 -18.93 -8.30
N VAL A 186 -0.91 -18.08 -8.97
CA VAL A 186 -2.38 -18.19 -8.97
C VAL A 186 -2.82 -19.47 -9.68
N THR A 187 -2.18 -19.82 -10.80
CA THR A 187 -2.44 -21.06 -11.53
C THR A 187 -2.11 -22.27 -10.66
N THR A 188 -0.94 -22.28 -10.00
CA THR A 188 -0.54 -23.36 -9.10
C THR A 188 -1.47 -23.48 -7.90
N ALA A 189 -1.85 -22.36 -7.27
CA ALA A 189 -2.78 -22.37 -6.13
C ALA A 189 -4.18 -22.87 -6.54
N PHE A 190 -4.66 -22.48 -7.71
CA PHE A 190 -5.94 -22.95 -8.26
C PHE A 190 -5.90 -24.45 -8.58
N LEU A 191 -4.84 -24.92 -9.25
CA LEU A 191 -4.65 -26.35 -9.55
C LEU A 191 -4.54 -27.18 -8.25
N ALA A 192 -3.81 -26.69 -7.25
CA ALA A 192 -3.72 -27.35 -5.94
C ALA A 192 -5.08 -27.40 -5.22
N ALA A 193 -5.88 -26.33 -5.29
CA ALA A 193 -7.23 -26.31 -4.74
C ALA A 193 -8.15 -27.33 -5.44
N LEU A 194 -8.04 -27.50 -6.75
CA LEU A 194 -8.77 -28.52 -7.52
C LEU A 194 -8.35 -29.95 -7.17
N GLU A 195 -7.08 -30.16 -6.85
CA GLU A 195 -6.53 -31.45 -6.43
C GLU A 195 -7.00 -31.83 -5.02
N VAL A 196 -6.99 -30.89 -4.07
CA VAL A 196 -7.51 -31.07 -2.71
C VAL A 196 -9.03 -31.30 -2.71
N GLY A 197 -9.75 -30.67 -3.65
CA GLY A 197 -11.20 -30.82 -3.78
C GLY A 197 -11.68 -32.22 -4.18
N GLY A 198 -10.77 -33.14 -4.56
CA GLY A 198 -11.13 -34.53 -4.89
C GLY A 198 -12.12 -34.65 -6.05
N LEU A 199 -12.18 -33.65 -6.92
CA LEU A 199 -13.19 -33.56 -7.97
C LEU A 199 -12.95 -34.64 -9.03
N LEU A 200 -14.05 -35.29 -9.45
CA LEU A 200 -14.08 -36.14 -10.64
C LEU A 200 -13.58 -35.35 -11.87
N PRO A 201 -12.89 -35.99 -12.83
CA PRO A 201 -12.25 -35.31 -13.96
C PRO A 201 -13.21 -34.40 -14.75
N GLU A 202 -14.47 -34.81 -14.91
CA GLU A 202 -15.49 -34.09 -15.68
C GLU A 202 -15.95 -32.82 -14.97
N VAL A 203 -16.05 -32.86 -13.64
CA VAL A 203 -16.44 -31.71 -12.80
C VAL A 203 -15.31 -30.70 -12.70
N ARG A 204 -14.07 -31.18 -12.67
CA ARG A 204 -12.86 -30.33 -12.69
C ARG A 204 -12.78 -29.52 -13.98
N SER A 205 -12.97 -30.16 -15.14
CA SER A 205 -12.93 -29.50 -16.44
C SER A 205 -14.02 -28.42 -16.57
N LEU A 206 -15.24 -28.71 -16.15
CA LEU A 206 -16.34 -27.73 -16.16
C LEU A 206 -16.05 -26.53 -15.23
N MET A 207 -15.43 -26.77 -14.07
CA MET A 207 -15.08 -25.69 -13.14
C MET A 207 -14.00 -24.78 -13.71
N ILE A 208 -12.99 -25.35 -14.40
CA ILE A 208 -11.94 -24.58 -15.09
C ILE A 208 -12.56 -23.72 -16.20
N GLU A 209 -13.43 -24.30 -17.03
CA GLU A 209 -14.08 -23.62 -18.14
C GLU A 209 -14.93 -22.42 -17.64
N ARG A 210 -15.74 -22.62 -16.61
CA ARG A 210 -16.54 -21.55 -15.99
C ARG A 210 -15.70 -20.47 -15.30
N PHE A 211 -14.56 -20.86 -14.73
CA PHE A 211 -13.63 -19.92 -14.11
C PHE A 211 -12.98 -19.00 -15.16
N LEU A 212 -12.53 -19.58 -16.29
CA LEU A 212 -11.94 -18.84 -17.39
C LEU A 212 -12.96 -17.92 -18.09
N GLU A 213 -14.19 -18.40 -18.32
CA GLU A 213 -15.29 -17.56 -18.83
C GLU A 213 -15.53 -16.32 -17.96
N ARG A 214 -15.50 -16.49 -16.63
CA ARG A 214 -15.69 -15.37 -15.68
C ARG A 214 -14.51 -14.40 -15.60
N LEU A 215 -13.30 -14.87 -15.91
CA LEU A 215 -12.11 -14.03 -15.98
C LEU A 215 -11.99 -13.26 -17.31
N GLY A 216 -12.89 -13.49 -18.27
CA GLY A 216 -12.89 -12.84 -19.58
C GLY A 216 -12.03 -13.55 -20.63
N GLY A 217 -11.53 -14.76 -20.34
CA GLY A 217 -10.82 -15.58 -21.32
C GLY A 217 -11.80 -16.42 -22.13
N SER A 218 -11.81 -16.27 -23.47
CA SER A 218 -12.49 -17.22 -24.35
C SER A 218 -11.54 -18.37 -24.68
N THR A 219 -11.85 -19.59 -24.25
CA THR A 219 -11.21 -20.79 -24.79
C THR A 219 -11.83 -21.09 -26.16
N VAL A 220 -11.07 -20.87 -27.23
CA VAL A 220 -11.40 -21.43 -28.54
C VAL A 220 -10.49 -22.64 -28.76
N ALA A 221 -11.08 -23.83 -28.68
CA ALA A 221 -10.51 -25.09 -29.17
C ALA A 221 -9.09 -25.45 -28.68
N GLY A 222 -8.80 -25.29 -27.38
CA GLY A 222 -7.59 -25.88 -26.77
C GLY A 222 -6.28 -25.11 -26.97
N GLU A 223 -6.30 -23.93 -27.60
CA GLU A 223 -5.18 -22.99 -27.56
C GLU A 223 -5.58 -21.73 -26.79
N VAL A 224 -4.76 -21.38 -25.80
CA VAL A 224 -4.86 -20.12 -25.05
C VAL A 224 -4.20 -19.05 -25.92
N VAL A 225 -5.00 -18.20 -26.55
CA VAL A 225 -4.49 -16.97 -27.18
C VAL A 225 -4.66 -15.83 -26.18
N ALA A 226 -3.56 -15.15 -25.87
CA ALA A 226 -3.49 -13.99 -24.99
C ALA A 226 -4.16 -12.76 -25.59
#